data_AF-A0A0K8RLF8-F1
#
_entry.id   AF-A0A0K8RLF8-F1
#
_cell.length_a   1.000
_cell.length_b   1.000
_cell.length_c   1.000
_cell.angle_alpha   90.00
_cell.angle_beta   90.00
_cell.angle_gamma   90.00
#
_symmetry.space_group_name_H-M   'P 1'
#
loop_
_entity.id
_entity.type
_entity.pdbx_description
1 polymer ?
#
loop_
_entity_poly.entity_id
_entity_poly.type
_entity_poly.pdbx_seq_one_letter_code
_entity_poly.pdbx_strand_id
1 'polypeptide(L)'
;MNKAILVVFVTSHLLCQAAYFQLHSSFSTAALELQSWTGVEHNIGNSSCMKHLKTQMDEACKQLGEGIMVSVDFANCKMGCQKDATTASVKPYNMPNGTSCGFYDEKCQNGICVGQCEMGSEESFESPGINV
;
A
#
# COMPACT_ATOMS: atom_id res chain seq x y z
N MET A 1 33.44 34.45 -21.91
CA MET A 1 32.68 33.26 -21.46
C MET A 1 32.94 32.14 -22.45
N ASN A 2 33.62 31.08 -22.02
CA ASN A 2 34.17 30.07 -22.93
C ASN A 2 33.04 29.14 -23.41
N LYS A 3 32.84 29.01 -24.73
CA LYS A 3 31.73 28.24 -25.33
C LYS A 3 31.70 26.78 -24.86
N ALA A 4 32.86 26.23 -24.52
CA ALA A 4 33.00 24.89 -23.97
C ALA A 4 32.29 24.71 -22.61
N ILE A 5 32.23 25.75 -21.78
CA ILE A 5 31.60 25.69 -20.46
C ILE A 5 30.07 25.58 -20.62
N LEU A 6 29.47 26.37 -21.52
CA LEU A 6 28.03 26.30 -21.80
C LEU A 6 27.60 24.93 -22.33
N VAL A 7 28.42 24.30 -23.19
CA VAL A 7 28.11 22.96 -23.73
C VAL A 7 28.11 21.89 -22.63
N VAL A 8 29.02 21.97 -21.65
CA VAL A 8 29.08 21.01 -20.53
C VAL A 8 27.89 21.14 -19.58
N PHE A 9 27.42 22.36 -19.32
CA PHE A 9 26.23 22.55 -18.48
C PHE A 9 24.94 22.07 -19.16
N VAL A 10 24.80 22.29 -20.48
CA VAL A 10 23.62 21.88 -21.25
C VAL A 10 23.52 20.36 -21.36
N THR A 11 24.64 19.66 -21.58
CA THR A 11 24.64 18.19 -21.62
C THR A 11 24.36 17.58 -20.25
N SER A 12 24.88 18.18 -19.18
CA SER A 12 24.63 17.71 -17.81
C SER A 12 23.17 17.88 -17.38
N HIS A 13 22.51 18.99 -17.77
CA HIS A 13 21.08 19.19 -17.52
C HIS A 13 20.19 18.22 -18.31
N LEU A 14 20.50 17.96 -19.59
CA LEU A 14 19.73 17.02 -20.42
C LEU A 14 19.84 15.58 -19.89
N LEU A 15 21.02 15.16 -19.43
CA LEU A 15 21.20 13.84 -18.81
C LEU A 15 20.45 13.72 -17.48
N CYS A 16 20.39 14.81 -16.71
CA CYS A 16 19.63 14.84 -15.45
C CYS A 16 18.11 14.73 -15.68
N GLN A 17 17.58 15.40 -16.72
CA GLN A 17 16.17 15.28 -17.10
C GLN A 17 15.82 13.89 -17.64
N ALA A 18 16.70 13.26 -18.42
CA ALA A 18 16.47 11.89 -18.93
C ALA A 18 16.47 10.85 -17.80
N ALA A 19 17.34 10.99 -16.80
CA ALA A 19 17.35 10.13 -15.62
C ALA A 19 16.11 10.34 -14.73
N TYR A 20 15.67 11.60 -14.56
CA TYR A 20 14.44 11.92 -13.83
C TYR A 20 13.19 11.38 -14.55
N PHE A 21 13.15 11.44 -15.89
CA PHE A 21 12.04 10.90 -16.69
C PHE A 21 11.98 9.35 -16.64
N GLN A 22 13.11 8.65 -16.62
CA GLN A 22 13.12 7.19 -16.39
C GLN A 22 12.64 6.82 -14.98
N LEU A 23 13.03 7.59 -13.96
CA LEU A 23 12.53 7.43 -12.58
C LEU A 23 11.03 7.76 -12.45
N HIS A 24 10.50 8.70 -13.24
CA HIS A 24 9.06 9.03 -13.24
C HIS A 24 8.21 8.06 -14.07
N SER A 25 8.79 7.35 -15.05
CA SER A 25 8.08 6.25 -15.75
C SER A 25 7.84 5.01 -14.89
N SER A 26 8.47 4.94 -13.71
CA SER A 26 8.18 3.92 -12.68
C SER A 26 7.11 4.37 -11.68
N PHE A 27 6.67 5.63 -11.72
CA PHE A 27 5.41 6.05 -11.11
C PHE A 27 4.27 5.72 -12.09
N SER A 28 4.15 4.42 -12.38
CA SER A 28 2.91 3.85 -12.89
C SER A 28 1.80 4.42 -12.03
N THR A 29 0.82 5.06 -12.67
CA THR A 29 -0.51 5.27 -12.10
C THR A 29 -0.83 4.11 -11.20
N ALA A 30 -1.00 4.35 -9.89
CA ALA A 30 -1.37 3.32 -8.93
C ALA A 30 -2.68 2.69 -9.40
N ALA A 31 -2.56 1.66 -10.23
CA ALA A 31 -3.60 0.66 -10.37
C ALA A 31 -3.88 0.17 -8.95
N LEU A 32 -5.13 -0.14 -8.65
CA LEU A 32 -5.46 -0.92 -7.45
C LEU A 32 -4.62 -2.21 -7.51
N GLU A 33 -3.43 -2.19 -6.93
CA GLU A 33 -2.53 -3.35 -6.85
C GLU A 33 -3.03 -4.17 -5.66
N LEU A 34 -4.23 -4.74 -5.82
CA LEU A 34 -4.78 -5.69 -4.88
C LEU A 34 -3.80 -6.86 -4.79
N GLN A 35 -3.12 -6.98 -3.66
CA GLN A 35 -2.18 -8.05 -3.40
C GLN A 35 -2.93 -9.38 -3.37
N SER A 36 -2.46 -10.36 -4.13
CA SER A 36 -3.05 -11.70 -4.08
C SER A 36 -2.98 -12.26 -2.66
N TRP A 37 -4.08 -12.86 -2.18
CA TRP A 37 -4.14 -13.42 -0.83
C TRP A 37 -3.07 -14.48 -0.59
N THR A 38 -2.80 -15.32 -1.59
CA THR A 38 -1.73 -16.32 -1.54
C THR A 38 -0.36 -15.68 -1.30
N GLY A 39 -0.10 -14.51 -1.91
CA GLY A 39 1.12 -13.75 -1.66
C GLY A 39 1.20 -13.19 -0.24
N VAL A 40 0.07 -12.73 0.31
CA VAL A 40 -0.03 -12.28 1.71
C VAL A 40 0.24 -13.45 2.67
N GLU A 41 -0.36 -14.61 2.44
CA GLU A 41 -0.13 -15.82 3.25
C GLU A 41 1.33 -16.28 3.19
N HIS A 42 1.96 -16.19 2.03
CA HIS A 42 3.36 -16.56 1.86
C HIS A 42 4.29 -15.62 2.64
N ASN A 43 4.03 -14.31 2.61
CA ASN A 43 4.93 -13.30 3.20
C ASN A 43 4.72 -13.10 4.70
N ILE A 44 3.47 -13.14 5.18
CA ILE A 44 3.12 -12.91 6.60
C ILE A 44 3.01 -14.23 7.37
N GLY A 45 2.73 -15.33 6.67
CA GLY A 45 2.55 -16.66 7.23
C GLY A 45 1.08 -17.06 7.43
N ASN A 46 0.82 -18.36 7.39
CA ASN A 46 -0.53 -18.95 7.50
C ASN A 46 -0.91 -19.26 8.96
N SER A 47 -1.01 -18.21 9.79
CA SER A 47 -1.43 -18.33 11.18
C SER A 47 -2.93 -18.57 11.32
N SER A 48 -3.39 -19.01 12.50
CA SER A 48 -4.84 -19.09 12.79
C SER A 48 -5.54 -17.73 12.65
N CYS A 49 -4.82 -16.63 12.92
CA CYS A 49 -5.34 -15.28 12.74
C CYS A 49 -5.59 -14.98 11.26
N MET A 50 -4.65 -15.33 10.38
CA MET A 50 -4.80 -15.12 8.94
C MET A 50 -5.94 -15.95 8.35
N LYS A 51 -6.12 -17.20 8.78
CA LYS A 51 -7.27 -18.03 8.38
C LYS A 51 -8.59 -17.42 8.82
N HIS A 52 -8.64 -16.90 10.04
CA HIS A 52 -9.83 -16.24 10.55
C HIS A 52 -10.15 -14.96 9.77
N LEU A 53 -9.13 -14.14 9.50
CA LEU A 53 -9.26 -12.94 8.66
C LEU A 53 -9.77 -13.28 7.25
N LYS A 54 -9.19 -14.31 6.61
CA LYS A 54 -9.66 -14.81 5.31
C LYS A 54 -11.12 -15.19 5.33
N THR A 55 -11.54 -15.92 6.37
CA THR A 55 -12.92 -16.39 6.52
C THR A 55 -13.88 -15.21 6.62
N GLN A 56 -13.55 -14.19 7.42
CA GLN A 56 -14.36 -12.97 7.51
C GLN A 56 -14.47 -12.23 6.17
N MET A 57 -13.37 -12.14 5.41
CA MET A 57 -13.40 -11.50 4.09
C MET A 57 -14.19 -12.32 3.07
N ASP A 58 -14.13 -13.64 3.12
CA ASP A 58 -14.96 -14.53 2.28
C ASP A 58 -16.44 -14.36 2.58
N GLU A 59 -16.81 -14.26 3.86
CA GLU A 59 -18.18 -13.96 4.28
C GLU A 59 -18.65 -12.58 3.76
N ALA A 60 -17.78 -11.57 3.82
CA ALA A 60 -18.08 -10.26 3.27
C ALA A 60 -18.31 -10.32 1.74
N CYS A 61 -17.47 -11.05 0.99
CA CYS A 61 -17.70 -11.28 -0.43
C CYS A 61 -19.05 -11.96 -0.72
N LYS A 62 -19.45 -12.95 0.10
CA LYS A 62 -20.76 -13.63 -0.04
C LYS A 62 -21.93 -12.68 0.20
N GLN A 63 -21.84 -11.81 1.20
CA GLN A 63 -22.87 -10.79 1.46
C GLN A 63 -23.02 -9.80 0.30
N LEU A 64 -21.97 -9.61 -0.51
CA LEU A 64 -21.97 -8.79 -1.72
C LEU A 64 -22.44 -9.54 -2.98
N GLY A 65 -22.85 -10.81 -2.86
CA GLY A 65 -23.32 -11.65 -3.98
C GLY A 65 -22.20 -12.33 -4.79
N GLU A 66 -20.98 -12.27 -4.29
CA GLU A 66 -19.81 -13.01 -4.78
C GLU A 66 -19.60 -14.30 -3.95
N GLY A 67 -18.43 -14.93 -4.06
CA GLY A 67 -18.15 -16.21 -3.38
C GLY A 67 -16.96 -16.16 -2.43
N ILE A 68 -15.78 -15.80 -2.94
CA ILE A 68 -14.53 -15.81 -2.18
C ILE A 68 -13.71 -14.55 -2.44
N MET A 69 -12.99 -14.12 -1.41
CA MET A 69 -11.95 -13.11 -1.50
C MET A 69 -10.66 -13.76 -2.05
N VAL A 70 -10.00 -13.07 -2.98
CA VAL A 70 -8.78 -13.56 -3.64
C VAL A 70 -7.62 -12.56 -3.58
N SER A 71 -7.91 -11.31 -3.27
CA SER A 71 -6.90 -10.27 -3.15
C SER A 71 -7.32 -9.18 -2.16
N VAL A 72 -6.35 -8.44 -1.64
CA VAL A 72 -6.54 -7.42 -0.61
C VAL A 72 -5.59 -6.25 -0.82
N ASP A 73 -6.02 -5.08 -0.40
CA ASP A 73 -5.19 -3.90 -0.21
C ASP A 73 -5.63 -3.25 1.10
N PHE A 74 -4.90 -3.55 2.17
CA PHE A 74 -5.23 -3.04 3.50
C PHE A 74 -5.06 -1.52 3.57
N ALA A 75 -4.04 -0.96 2.92
CA ALA A 75 -3.77 0.49 2.93
C ALA A 75 -4.94 1.29 2.33
N ASN A 76 -5.55 0.77 1.25
CA ASN A 76 -6.72 1.39 0.63
C ASN A 76 -8.05 0.75 1.05
N CYS A 77 -8.05 -0.16 2.03
CA CYS A 77 -9.24 -0.87 2.50
C CYS A 77 -10.07 -1.48 1.36
N LYS A 78 -9.40 -2.13 0.40
CA LYS A 78 -10.04 -2.81 -0.74
C LYS A 78 -9.83 -4.31 -0.68
N MET A 79 -10.81 -5.05 -1.15
CA MET A 79 -10.71 -6.49 -1.35
C MET A 79 -11.21 -6.88 -2.74
N GLY A 80 -10.56 -7.86 -3.35
CA GLY A 80 -11.00 -8.46 -4.60
C GLY A 80 -11.80 -9.72 -4.32
N CYS A 81 -13.04 -9.75 -4.79
CA CYS A 81 -13.92 -10.91 -4.70
C CYS A 81 -14.12 -11.57 -6.06
N GLN A 82 -14.28 -12.89 -6.05
CA GLN A 82 -14.71 -13.70 -7.20
C GLN A 82 -15.95 -14.51 -6.82
N LYS A 83 -16.80 -14.79 -7.81
CA LYS A 83 -18.02 -15.57 -7.61
C LYS A 83 -17.73 -17.04 -7.25
N ASP A 84 -16.70 -17.59 -7.86
CA ASP A 84 -16.19 -18.94 -7.63
C ASP A 84 -14.72 -19.00 -8.07
N ALA A 85 -14.00 -20.06 -7.67
CA ALA A 85 -12.59 -20.24 -7.98
C ALA A 85 -12.30 -20.42 -9.49
N THR A 86 -13.33 -20.65 -10.31
CA THR A 86 -13.22 -20.78 -11.77
C THR A 86 -13.48 -19.47 -12.52
N THR A 87 -14.00 -18.45 -11.83
CA THR A 87 -14.33 -17.16 -12.42
C THR A 87 -13.08 -16.29 -12.54
N ALA A 88 -12.69 -15.94 -13.77
CA ALA A 88 -11.51 -15.10 -14.00
C ALA A 88 -11.71 -13.63 -13.58
N SER A 89 -12.95 -13.14 -13.49
CA SER A 89 -13.23 -11.75 -13.15
C SER A 89 -13.16 -11.51 -11.64
N VAL A 90 -12.12 -10.81 -11.19
CA VAL A 90 -12.05 -10.26 -9.83
C VAL A 90 -12.76 -8.90 -9.82
N LYS A 91 -13.69 -8.71 -8.88
CA LYS A 91 -14.33 -7.41 -8.66
C LYS A 91 -13.81 -6.76 -7.38
N PRO A 92 -13.40 -5.48 -7.43
CA PRO A 92 -12.96 -4.77 -6.24
C PRO A 92 -14.16 -4.28 -5.41
N TYR A 93 -14.08 -4.44 -4.10
CA TYR A 93 -15.04 -3.96 -3.11
C TYR A 93 -14.32 -3.28 -1.95
N ASN A 94 -15.05 -2.50 -1.16
CA ASN A 94 -14.53 -2.00 0.10
C ASN A 94 -14.45 -3.13 1.12
N MET A 95 -13.40 -3.16 1.92
CA MET A 95 -13.34 -3.99 3.11
C MET A 95 -14.41 -3.56 4.12
N PRO A 96 -14.90 -4.49 4.97
CA PRO A 96 -15.83 -4.17 6.05
C PRO A 96 -15.30 -3.07 6.98
N ASN A 97 -16.20 -2.21 7.44
CA ASN A 97 -15.85 -1.19 8.42
C ASN A 97 -15.34 -1.85 9.71
N GLY A 98 -14.28 -1.28 10.30
CA GLY A 98 -13.64 -1.84 11.49
C GLY A 98 -12.55 -2.89 11.22
N THR A 99 -12.30 -3.25 9.96
CA THR A 99 -11.15 -4.09 9.58
C THR A 99 -9.85 -3.34 9.89
N SER A 100 -8.91 -3.97 10.61
CA SER A 100 -7.58 -3.36 10.82
C SER A 100 -6.85 -3.18 9.50
N CYS A 101 -6.29 -1.99 9.28
CA CYS A 101 -5.62 -1.64 8.02
C CYS A 101 -4.21 -1.06 8.20
N GLY A 102 -3.80 -0.74 9.44
CA GLY A 102 -2.46 -0.27 9.75
C GLY A 102 -1.94 -0.79 11.10
N PHE A 103 -0.78 -0.27 11.52
CA PHE A 103 -0.06 -0.71 12.71
C PHE A 103 -0.48 0.00 13.99
N TYR A 104 -1.03 1.20 13.89
CA TYR A 104 -1.44 2.08 14.99
C TYR A 104 -2.96 2.03 15.19
N ASP A 105 -3.51 0.82 15.17
CA ASP A 105 -4.94 0.55 15.31
C ASP A 105 -5.84 1.23 14.26
N GLU A 106 -5.28 1.63 13.10
CA GLU A 106 -6.08 2.17 12.02
C GLU A 106 -7.10 1.14 11.52
N LYS A 107 -8.33 1.60 11.27
CA LYS A 107 -9.46 0.80 10.83
C LYS A 107 -10.01 1.29 9.51
N CYS A 108 -10.54 0.37 8.72
CA CYS A 108 -11.28 0.71 7.53
C CYS A 108 -12.60 1.41 7.88
N GLN A 109 -12.86 2.55 7.24
CA GLN A 109 -14.16 3.21 7.19
C GLN A 109 -14.45 3.63 5.75
N ASN A 110 -15.52 3.09 5.19
CA ASN A 110 -16.01 3.41 3.84
C ASN A 110 -14.93 3.27 2.73
N GLY A 111 -14.03 2.30 2.88
CA GLY A 111 -12.93 2.08 1.93
C GLY A 111 -11.76 3.05 2.08
N ILE A 112 -11.60 3.67 3.25
CA ILE A 112 -10.45 4.49 3.62
C ILE A 112 -9.87 3.93 4.93
N CYS A 113 -8.56 3.79 5.01
CA CYS A 113 -7.88 3.44 6.26
C CYS A 113 -7.78 4.68 7.15
N VAL A 114 -8.45 4.67 8.30
CA VAL A 114 -8.51 5.82 9.23
C VAL A 114 -8.03 5.41 10.62
N GLY A 115 -7.23 6.26 11.25
CA GLY A 115 -6.82 6.10 12.64
C GLY A 115 -6.14 7.36 13.14
N GLN A 116 -6.01 7.48 14.47
CA GLN A 116 -5.23 8.56 15.05
C GLN A 116 -3.75 8.19 14.92
N CYS A 117 -3.08 8.79 13.93
CA CYS A 117 -1.62 8.86 13.97
C CYS A 117 -1.21 9.87 15.05
N GLU A 118 -1.31 9.49 16.32
CA GLU A 118 -0.61 10.22 17.37
C GLU A 118 0.86 9.86 17.26
N MET A 119 1.56 10.52 16.34
CA MET A 119 3.00 10.63 16.47
C MET A 119 3.22 11.39 17.76
N GLY A 120 3.53 10.67 18.85
CA GLY A 120 3.99 11.27 20.08
C GLY A 120 5.03 12.32 19.69
N SER A 121 4.75 13.58 20.02
CA SER A 121 5.64 14.70 19.75
C SER A 121 7.06 14.25 20.06
N GLU A 122 7.94 14.34 19.06
CA GLU A 122 9.35 14.01 19.18
C GLU A 122 9.86 14.46 20.55
N GLU A 123 10.12 13.52 21.46
CA GLU A 123 10.87 13.86 22.66
C GLU A 123 12.22 14.35 22.13
N SER A 124 12.41 15.67 22.23
CA SER A 124 13.69 16.30 21.99
C SER A 124 14.68 15.59 22.91
N PHE A 125 15.50 14.70 22.33
CA PHE A 125 16.67 14.17 23.01
C PHE A 125 17.58 15.38 23.28
N GLU A 126 17.42 15.99 24.45
CA GLU A 126 18.42 16.90 25.01
C GLU A 126 19.72 16.10 25.10
N SER A 127 20.65 16.46 24.21
CA SER A 127 22.01 15.93 24.19
C SER A 127 22.63 16.11 25.58
N PRO A 128 23.23 15.07 26.19
CA PRO A 128 23.91 15.25 27.46
C PRO A 128 25.06 16.23 27.26
N GLY A 129 25.00 17.36 27.98
CA GLY A 129 26.05 18.37 27.99
C GLY A 129 27.37 17.75 28.42
N ILE A 130 28.36 17.78 27.52
CA ILE A 130 29.75 17.52 27.86
C ILE A 130 30.22 18.71 28.71
N ASN A 131 30.39 18.48 30.01
CA ASN A 131 31.14 19.41 30.86
C ASN A 131 32.63 19.27 30.51
N VAL A 132 33.22 20.38 30.04
CA VAL A 132 34.67 20.59 29.87
C VAL A 132 35.28 21.05 31.18
#